data_AF-Q3LBH5-F1
#
_entry.id   AF-Q3LBH5-F1
#
_cell.length_a   1.000
_cell.length_b   1.000
_cell.length_c   1.000
_cell.angle_alpha   90.00
_cell.angle_beta   90.00
_cell.angle_gamma   90.00
#
_symmetry.space_group_name_H-M   'P 1'
#
loop_
_entity.id
_entity.type
_entity.pdbx_description
1 polymer ?
#
loop_
_entity_poly.entity_id
_entity_poly.type
_entity_poly.pdbx_seq_one_letter_code
_entity_poly.pdbx_strand_id
1 'polypeptide(L)'
;MISYFFQKNANNHIIIAEVSGHALYAPKGFDIVCASVSTAIIVTLNALEMLGFQKNITYILKDNFFHLEVQTFKENNMFLLLKNLK
;
A
#
# COMPACT_ATOMS: atom_id res chain seq x y z
N MET A 1 8.91 1.09 14.81
CA MET A 1 7.65 0.33 15.00
C MET A 1 6.78 0.60 13.78
N ILE A 2 6.23 -0.45 13.16
CA ILE A 2 5.37 -0.28 11.99
C ILE A 2 3.95 0.00 12.47
N SER A 3 3.30 1.00 11.90
CA SER A 3 1.87 1.28 12.09
C SER A 3 1.19 1.37 10.74
N TYR A 4 -0.08 0.99 10.69
CA TYR A 4 -0.88 1.05 9.48
C TYR A 4 -2.28 1.56 9.77
N PHE A 5 -2.90 2.16 8.76
CA PHE A 5 -4.28 2.60 8.77
C PHE A 5 -4.92 2.27 7.41
N PHE A 6 -6.11 1.69 7.44
CA PHE A 6 -6.90 1.42 6.24
C PHE A 6 -8.29 2.02 6.40
N GLN A 7 -8.66 2.95 5.52
CA GLN A 7 -10.04 3.34 5.34
C GLN A 7 -10.68 2.45 4.27
N LYS A 8 -11.91 2.01 4.53
CA LYS A 8 -12.67 1.19 3.59
C LYS A 8 -14.04 1.78 3.31
N ASN A 9 -14.56 1.51 2.13
CA ASN A 9 -15.93 1.86 1.77
C ASN A 9 -16.94 0.80 2.25
N ALA A 10 -18.23 1.00 1.95
CA ALA A 10 -19.31 0.08 2.29
C ALA A 10 -19.13 -1.35 1.72
N ASN A 11 -18.37 -1.50 0.63
CA ASN A 11 -18.07 -2.78 0.00
C ASN A 11 -16.79 -3.44 0.58
N ASN A 12 -16.25 -2.92 1.69
CA ASN A 12 -15.03 -3.39 2.34
C ASN A 12 -13.78 -3.31 1.43
N HIS A 13 -13.81 -2.45 0.41
CA HIS A 13 -12.66 -2.13 -0.42
C HIS A 13 -11.81 -1.07 0.24
N ILE A 14 -10.48 -1.24 0.21
CA ILE A 14 -9.53 -0.23 0.69
C ILE A 14 -9.62 0.99 -0.24
N ILE A 15 -9.83 2.15 0.37
CA ILE A 15 -9.91 3.44 -0.32
C ILE A 15 -8.79 4.39 0.11
N ILE A 16 -8.26 4.21 1.33
CA ILE A 16 -7.05 4.85 1.82
C ILE A 16 -6.20 3.78 2.52
N ALA A 17 -4.90 3.78 2.26
CA ALA A 17 -3.91 2.96 2.93
C ALA A 17 -2.75 3.84 3.40
N GLU A 18 -2.41 3.79 4.69
CA GLU A 18 -1.25 4.45 5.25
C GLU A 18 -0.38 3.44 5.99
N VAL A 19 0.93 3.52 5.81
CA VAL A 19 1.90 2.70 6.51
C VAL A 19 3.09 3.55 6.92
N SER A 20 3.39 3.58 8.21
CA SER A 20 4.56 4.28 8.76
C SER A 20 5.56 3.28 9.36
N GLY A 21 6.86 3.59 9.32
CA GLY A 21 7.89 2.73 9.93
C GLY A 21 8.40 1.59 9.04
N HIS A 22 8.03 1.53 7.77
CA HIS A 22 8.27 0.37 6.90
C HIS A 22 9.70 0.24 6.34
N ALA A 23 10.53 1.29 6.35
CA ALA A 23 11.95 1.22 5.96
C ALA A 23 12.91 1.87 6.98
N LEU A 24 12.63 1.68 8.28
CA LEU A 24 13.57 2.10 9.34
C LEU A 24 14.70 1.07 9.50
N TYR A 25 15.94 1.55 9.62
CA TYR A 25 17.08 0.73 10.06
C TYR A 25 16.80 0.21 11.47
N ALA A 26 16.82 -1.10 11.65
CA ALA A 26 16.38 -1.67 12.90
C ALA A 26 17.33 -2.78 13.39
N PRO A 27 17.30 -3.11 14.69
CA PRO A 27 18.10 -4.20 15.23
C PRO A 27 17.81 -5.52 14.51
N LYS A 28 18.80 -6.41 14.50
CA LYS A 28 18.78 -7.72 13.84
C LYS A 28 17.42 -8.43 14.02
N GLY A 29 16.73 -8.70 12.90
CA GLY A 29 15.42 -9.38 12.86
C GLY A 29 14.23 -8.46 12.53
N PHE A 30 14.29 -7.17 12.83
CA PHE A 30 13.24 -6.21 12.46
C PHE A 30 13.34 -5.80 10.98
N ASP A 31 14.54 -5.88 10.40
CA ASP A 31 14.80 -5.65 8.96
C ASP A 31 13.97 -6.58 8.06
N ILE A 32 13.67 -7.82 8.51
CA ILE A 32 12.85 -8.79 7.76
C ILE A 32 11.40 -8.32 7.66
N VAL A 33 10.86 -7.74 8.74
CA VAL A 33 9.48 -7.24 8.78
C VAL A 33 9.37 -5.99 7.90
N CYS A 34 10.32 -5.05 8.04
CA CYS A 34 10.40 -3.87 7.18
C CYS A 34 10.50 -4.24 5.69
N ALA A 35 11.37 -5.18 5.34
CA ALA A 35 11.51 -5.68 3.98
C ALA A 35 10.22 -6.31 3.45
N SER A 36 9.51 -7.08 4.29
CA SER A 36 8.23 -7.72 3.90
C SER A 36 7.15 -6.69 3.60
N VAL A 37 6.99 -5.69 4.48
CA VAL A 37 6.00 -4.61 4.30
C VAL A 37 6.34 -3.75 3.09
N SER A 38 7.62 -3.37 2.93
CA SER A 38 8.10 -2.62 1.76
C SER A 38 7.86 -3.40 0.47
N THR A 39 8.09 -4.71 0.47
CA THR A 39 7.84 -5.57 -0.69
C THR A 39 6.36 -5.60 -1.05
N ALA A 40 5.46 -5.77 -0.06
CA ALA A 40 4.01 -5.77 -0.31
C ALA A 40 3.54 -4.44 -0.94
N ILE A 41 4.04 -3.31 -0.44
CA ILE A 41 3.75 -1.97 -0.98
C ILE A 41 4.26 -1.85 -2.42
N ILE A 42 5.54 -2.13 -2.65
CA ILE A 42 6.19 -1.94 -3.96
C ILE A 42 5.59 -2.86 -5.02
N VAL A 43 5.37 -4.14 -4.71
CA VAL A 43 4.75 -5.09 -5.65
C VAL A 43 3.32 -4.66 -5.99
N THR A 44 2.55 -4.16 -5.02
CA THR A 44 1.19 -3.67 -5.27
C THR A 44 1.21 -2.45 -6.19
N LEU A 45 2.11 -1.48 -5.94
CA LEU A 45 2.25 -0.29 -6.79
C LEU A 45 2.68 -0.66 -8.22
N ASN A 46 3.67 -1.54 -8.36
CA ASN A 46 4.14 -2.02 -9.67
C ASN A 46 3.01 -2.72 -10.43
N ALA A 47 2.23 -3.58 -9.78
CA ALA A 47 1.10 -4.24 -10.42
C ALA A 47 0.01 -3.25 -10.86
N LEU A 48 -0.27 -2.23 -10.06
CA LEU A 48 -1.20 -1.16 -10.42
C LEU A 48 -0.72 -0.39 -11.65
N GLU A 49 0.57 -0.06 -11.72
CA GLU A 49 1.18 0.61 -12.87
C GLU A 49 1.16 -0.27 -14.14
N MET A 50 1.61 -1.52 -14.02
CA MET A 50 1.68 -2.46 -15.15
C MET A 50 0.30 -2.74 -15.78
N LEU A 51 -0.77 -2.67 -14.98
CA LEU A 51 -2.14 -2.88 -15.45
C LEU A 51 -2.86 -1.57 -15.82
N GLY A 52 -2.19 -0.42 -15.77
CA GLY A 52 -2.72 0.85 -16.24
C GLY A 52 -3.59 1.62 -15.23
N PHE A 53 -3.55 1.26 -13.94
CA PHE A 53 -4.39 1.86 -12.89
C PHE A 53 -3.78 3.10 -12.23
N GLN A 54 -2.64 3.62 -12.70
CA GLN A 54 -1.97 4.79 -12.12
C GLN A 54 -2.84 6.06 -12.08
N LYS A 55 -3.87 6.17 -12.93
CA LYS A 55 -4.81 7.31 -12.92
C LYS A 55 -5.92 7.16 -11.88
N ASN A 56 -6.12 5.95 -11.35
CA ASN A 56 -7.18 5.63 -10.41
C ASN A 56 -6.74 5.82 -8.95
N ILE A 57 -5.44 6.07 -8.72
CA ILE A 57 -4.86 6.24 -7.40
C ILE A 57 -3.93 7.45 -7.35
N THR A 58 -3.70 7.97 -6.15
CA THR A 58 -2.58 8.84 -5.80
C THR A 58 -1.78 8.16 -4.70
N TYR A 59 -0.46 8.31 -4.68
CA TYR A 59 0.34 7.76 -3.60
C TYR A 59 1.57 8.62 -3.28
N ILE A 60 2.06 8.48 -2.05
CA ILE A 60 3.32 9.03 -1.56
C ILE A 60 4.09 7.83 -1.01
N LEU A 61 5.30 7.59 -1.53
CA LEU A 61 6.21 6.57 -1.01
C LEU A 61 7.52 7.25 -0.61
N LYS A 62 7.86 7.16 0.68
CA LYS A 62 9.10 7.66 1.29
C LYS A 62 9.61 6.63 2.28
N ASP A 63 10.89 6.68 2.63
CA ASP A 63 11.56 5.70 3.50
C ASP A 63 10.80 5.34 4.79
N ASN A 64 10.11 6.30 5.42
CA ASN A 64 9.36 6.03 6.66
C ASN A 64 7.84 6.10 6.50
N PHE A 65 7.31 6.45 5.33
CA PHE A 65 5.89 6.74 5.17
C PHE A 65 5.39 6.37 3.77
N PHE A 66 4.32 5.58 3.76
CA PHE A 66 3.56 5.25 2.57
C PHE A 66 2.12 5.72 2.79
N HIS A 67 1.56 6.38 1.78
CA HIS A 67 0.15 6.74 1.70
C HIS A 67 -0.35 6.44 0.29
N LEU A 68 -1.55 5.87 0.18
CA LEU A 68 -2.25 5.65 -1.08
C LEU A 68 -3.73 5.99 -0.90
N GLU A 69 -4.28 6.71 -1.87
CA GLU A 69 -5.69 7.07 -1.93
C GLU A 69 -6.28 6.69 -3.29
N VAL A 70 -7.47 6.11 -3.28
CA VAL A 70 -8.22 5.75 -4.49
C VAL A 70 -9.05 6.93 -4.96
N GLN A 71 -8.80 7.38 -6.18
CA GLN A 71 -9.49 8.49 -6.83
C GLN A 71 -10.71 8.05 -7.65
N THR A 72 -10.73 6.80 -8.14
CA THR A 72 -11.81 6.30 -9.00
C THR A 72 -12.21 4.87 -8.63
N PHE A 73 -13.52 4.65 -8.44
CA PHE A 73 -14.09 3.40 -7.91
C PHE A 73 -14.65 2.44 -8.97
N LYS A 74 -14.35 2.64 -10.26
CA LYS A 74 -14.95 1.88 -11.36
C LYS A 74 -14.30 0.51 -11.59
N GLU A 75 -13.02 0.36 -11.23
CA GLU A 75 -12.21 -0.79 -11.61
C GLU A 75 -12.16 -1.85 -10.49
N ASN A 76 -12.98 -2.88 -10.59
CA ASN A 76 -13.04 -3.95 -9.57
C ASN A 76 -11.71 -4.69 -9.42
N ASN A 77 -10.97 -4.89 -10.51
CA ASN A 77 -9.68 -5.59 -10.48
C ASN A 77 -8.61 -4.82 -9.70
N MET A 78 -8.66 -3.49 -9.70
CA MET A 78 -7.77 -2.65 -8.89
C MET A 78 -7.97 -2.93 -7.39
N PHE A 79 -9.23 -3.07 -6.94
CA PHE A 79 -9.51 -3.41 -5.54
C PHE A 79 -9.03 -4.81 -5.15
N LEU A 80 -8.90 -5.74 -6.11
CA LEU A 80 -8.27 -7.04 -5.84
C LEU A 80 -6.77 -6.90 -5.58
N LEU A 81 -6.07 -6.02 -6.30
CA LEU A 81 -4.66 -5.74 -6.04
C LEU A 81 -4.44 -5.09 -4.67
N LEU A 82 -5.29 -4.14 -4.28
CA LEU A 82 -5.18 -3.46 -2.99
C LEU A 82 -5.38 -4.40 -1.80
N LYS A 83 -6.03 -5.56 -1.98
CA LYS A 83 -6.15 -6.58 -0.92
C LYS A 83 -4.80 -7.18 -0.50
N ASN A 84 -3.74 -7.07 -1.32
CA ASN A 84 -2.40 -7.52 -0.95
C ASN A 84 -1.81 -6.74 0.24
N LEU A 85 -2.38 -5.59 0.58
CA LEU A 85 -1.94 -4.77 1.71
C LEU A 85 -2.65 -5.12 3.03
N LYS A 86 -3.65 -6.00 3.00
CA LYS A 86 -4.47 -6.38 4.17
C LYS A 86 -3.91 -7.61 4.88
#